data_AF-A0A968WV37-F1
#
_entry.id   AF-A0A968WV37-F1
#
_cell.length_a   1.000
_cell.length_b   1.000
_cell.length_c   1.000
_cell.angle_alpha   90.00
_cell.angle_beta   90.00
_cell.angle_gamma   90.00
#
_symmetry.space_group_name_H-M   'P 1'
#
loop_
_entity.id
_entity.type
_entity.pdbx_description
1 polymer ?
#
loop_
_entity_poly.entity_id
_entity_poly.type
_entity_poly.pdbx_seq_one_letter_code
_entity_poly.pdbx_strand_id
1 'polypeptide(L)'
;MNWLQRLAETYENCSDAIGKIETRKMKNKEVALTPLLPICHTMQNAHIEITLDEAGNFLSAKVVEKDDAPTLIPCTESSSGRTNGQCPHPLHDKLEYVASDYSERSDGSCDYVSYKKQLSEWIQSAEDYTALKAVFDYLEKGTLIKDCAASKVLFLDDTNKLLNKWVDNEAAPPIFKLLPGGLDGKGKQKPWQANAFIRFSVEAKNSLGSSLQHDPVLWKLWSDYYATKETINGLCLITGGSSTLALQHPSKIRNAGDKAKLISANDGSGFTYRGKFENPNEACSVSFEITQKAHSALRWLIARQGRRFGDLNIVTWATMGDMPPDPIKSSFELFISPSDISDEDETEAEMADKASKKKQKNQKLLL
;
A
#
# COMPACT_ATOMS: atom_id res chain seq x y z
N MET A 1 -0.72 -2.34 26.54
CA MET A 1 0.41 -2.38 25.57
C MET A 1 0.84 -0.95 25.23
N ASN A 2 1.87 -0.41 25.88
CA ASN A 2 2.27 1.01 25.74
C ASN A 2 2.60 1.39 24.28
N TRP A 3 3.22 0.49 23.51
CA TRP A 3 3.65 0.79 22.14
C TRP A 3 2.51 1.07 21.16
N LEU A 4 1.37 0.34 21.21
CA LEU A 4 0.22 0.59 20.33
C LEU A 4 -0.41 1.95 20.61
N GLN A 5 -0.55 2.29 21.89
CA GLN A 5 -1.05 3.58 22.31
C GLN A 5 -0.13 4.71 21.82
N ARG A 6 1.20 4.56 21.96
CA ARG A 6 2.17 5.55 21.49
C ARG A 6 2.20 5.68 19.97
N LEU A 7 2.01 4.60 19.22
CA LEU A 7 1.88 4.67 17.76
C LEU A 7 0.58 5.36 17.34
N ALA A 8 -0.54 5.09 18.03
CA ALA A 8 -1.79 5.80 17.77
C ALA A 8 -1.66 7.29 18.12
N GLU A 9 -1.03 7.65 19.24
CA GLU A 9 -0.72 9.04 19.57
C GLU A 9 0.17 9.69 18.50
N THR A 10 1.17 8.96 18.00
CA THR A 10 2.06 9.44 16.92
C THR A 10 1.27 9.72 15.64
N TYR A 11 0.29 8.87 15.31
CA TYR A 11 -0.60 9.08 14.17
C TYR A 11 -1.33 10.43 14.28
N GLU A 12 -1.91 10.73 15.44
CA GLU A 12 -2.66 11.98 15.65
C GLU A 12 -1.75 13.20 15.55
N ASN A 13 -0.62 13.16 16.26
CA ASN A 13 0.36 14.24 16.29
C ASN A 13 0.96 14.51 14.90
N CYS A 14 1.02 13.50 14.04
CA CYS A 14 1.58 13.59 12.69
C CYS A 14 0.49 13.55 11.60
N SER A 15 -0.77 13.85 11.92
CA SER A 15 -1.90 13.78 10.98
C SER A 15 -1.70 14.67 9.74
N ASP A 16 -0.96 15.76 9.86
CA ASP A 16 -0.55 16.61 8.73
C ASP A 16 0.30 15.87 7.69
N ALA A 17 0.91 14.74 8.03
CA ALA A 17 1.70 13.91 7.11
C ALA A 17 0.83 12.92 6.30
N ILE A 18 -0.48 12.83 6.57
CA ILE A 18 -1.37 11.90 5.86
C ILE A 18 -1.33 12.17 4.36
N GLY A 19 -1.02 11.13 3.58
CA GLY A 19 -0.93 11.18 2.13
C GLY A 19 0.26 11.95 1.55
N LYS A 20 1.08 12.61 2.38
CA LYS A 20 2.27 13.33 1.91
C LYS A 20 3.40 12.36 1.61
N ILE A 21 3.80 12.29 0.34
CA ILE A 21 4.89 11.43 -0.13
C ILE A 21 6.22 12.14 0.09
N GLU A 22 6.96 11.68 1.10
CA GLU A 22 8.36 12.06 1.30
C GLU A 22 9.27 11.26 0.37
N THR A 23 10.38 11.85 -0.05
CA THR A 23 11.42 11.16 -0.83
C THR A 23 12.70 11.04 -0.02
N ARG A 24 13.37 9.89 -0.14
CA ARG A 24 14.70 9.69 0.42
C ARG A 24 15.68 9.35 -0.69
N LYS A 25 16.85 10.00 -0.67
CA LYS A 25 17.99 9.58 -1.47
C LYS A 25 18.52 8.26 -0.92
N MET A 26 18.42 7.21 -1.73
CA MET A 26 19.05 5.91 -1.45
C MET A 26 20.01 5.62 -2.61
N LYS A 27 21.32 5.68 -2.32
CA LYS A 27 22.37 5.68 -3.34
C LYS A 27 22.13 6.86 -4.31
N ASN A 28 22.02 6.60 -5.63
CA ASN A 28 21.84 7.60 -6.68
C ASN A 28 20.39 7.71 -7.18
N LYS A 29 19.40 7.31 -6.37
CA LYS A 29 17.98 7.44 -6.73
C LYS A 29 17.18 8.05 -5.58
N GLU A 30 16.25 8.92 -5.93
CA GLU A 30 15.20 9.34 -5.03
C GLU A 30 14.13 8.27 -4.99
N VAL A 31 13.81 7.81 -3.78
CA VAL A 31 12.82 6.77 -3.55
C VAL A 31 11.68 7.40 -2.77
N ALA A 32 10.47 7.33 -3.32
CA ALA A 32 9.25 7.69 -2.62
C ALA A 32 9.04 6.75 -1.41
N LEU A 33 8.81 7.34 -0.25
CA LEU A 33 8.55 6.63 0.98
C LEU A 33 7.05 6.36 1.13
N THR A 34 6.72 5.30 1.85
CA THR A 34 5.33 5.02 2.23
C THR A 34 4.80 6.19 3.08
N PRO A 35 3.73 6.89 2.66
CA PRO A 35 3.17 7.99 3.42
C PRO A 35 2.44 7.47 4.66
N LEU A 36 2.11 8.38 5.57
CA LEU A 36 1.13 8.10 6.61
C LEU A 36 -0.23 7.89 5.92
N LEU A 37 -0.87 6.74 6.12
CA LEU A 37 -2.11 6.40 5.43
C LEU A 37 -3.33 6.88 6.24
N PRO A 38 -4.40 7.36 5.58
CA PRO A 38 -5.68 7.57 6.25
C PRO A 38 -6.24 6.24 6.80
N ILE A 39 -7.18 6.33 7.73
CA ILE A 39 -7.91 5.17 8.25
C ILE A 39 -8.67 4.50 7.11
N CYS A 40 -8.75 3.17 7.09
CA CYS A 40 -9.39 2.40 5.99
C CYS A 40 -8.67 2.54 4.64
N HIS A 41 -7.37 2.82 4.60
CA HIS A 41 -6.61 2.91 3.35
C HIS A 41 -5.38 2.00 3.33
N THR A 42 -4.97 1.60 2.13
CA THR A 42 -3.77 0.81 1.89
C THR A 42 -3.06 1.28 0.62
N MET A 43 -1.83 0.82 0.41
CA MET A 43 -1.11 1.04 -0.84
C MET A 43 -1.20 -0.20 -1.73
N GLN A 44 -1.46 0.02 -3.01
CA GLN A 44 -1.36 -0.98 -4.09
C GLN A 44 -0.62 -0.37 -5.29
N ASN A 45 -0.04 -1.22 -6.14
CA ASN A 45 0.55 -0.75 -7.38
C ASN A 45 -0.49 -0.82 -8.49
N ALA A 46 -0.91 0.34 -9.00
CA ALA A 46 -1.72 0.43 -10.21
C ALA A 46 -0.89 0.08 -11.44
N HIS A 47 -1.54 -0.56 -12.41
CA HIS A 47 -0.94 -0.92 -13.69
C HIS A 47 -1.53 -0.08 -14.82
N ILE A 48 -2.81 0.32 -14.70
CA ILE A 48 -3.52 1.11 -15.69
C ILE A 48 -4.29 2.22 -14.97
N GLU A 49 -4.21 3.43 -15.52
CA GLU A 49 -5.06 4.55 -15.13
C GLU A 49 -6.12 4.78 -16.20
N ILE A 50 -7.38 4.84 -15.77
CA ILE A 50 -8.52 5.23 -16.59
C ILE A 50 -8.90 6.66 -16.23
N THR A 51 -8.94 7.53 -17.24
CA THR A 51 -9.34 8.92 -17.07
C THR A 51 -10.74 9.11 -17.64
N LEU A 52 -11.63 9.68 -16.84
CA LEU A 52 -13.02 9.95 -17.16
C LEU A 52 -13.31 11.44 -17.09
N ASP A 53 -14.35 11.91 -17.77
CA ASP A 53 -14.94 13.22 -17.50
C ASP A 53 -15.93 13.15 -16.31
N GLU A 54 -16.42 14.31 -15.85
CA GLU A 54 -17.43 14.42 -14.78
C GLU A 54 -18.75 13.70 -15.08
N ALA A 55 -19.03 13.36 -16.34
CA ALA A 55 -20.23 12.64 -16.76
C ALA A 55 -19.98 11.12 -16.92
N GLY A 56 -18.80 10.63 -16.52
CA GLY A 56 -18.44 9.22 -16.61
C GLY A 56 -18.16 8.77 -18.06
N ASN A 57 -17.81 9.66 -18.97
CA ASN A 57 -17.36 9.29 -20.30
C ASN A 57 -15.88 8.98 -20.28
N PHE A 58 -15.50 7.93 -21.01
CA PHE A 58 -14.12 7.55 -21.20
C PHE A 58 -13.35 8.64 -21.96
N LEU A 59 -12.25 9.11 -21.38
CA LEU A 59 -11.34 10.04 -22.04
C LEU A 59 -10.08 9.33 -22.52
N SER A 60 -9.41 8.58 -21.65
CA SER A 60 -8.19 7.87 -22.00
C SER A 60 -7.87 6.73 -21.03
N ALA A 61 -7.00 5.82 -21.48
CA ALA A 61 -6.33 4.83 -20.65
C ALA A 61 -4.83 4.91 -20.89
N LYS A 62 -4.02 4.72 -19.84
CA LYS A 62 -2.56 4.59 -19.97
C LYS A 62 -2.01 3.54 -19.02
N VAL A 63 -0.88 2.93 -19.42
CA VAL A 63 -0.08 2.11 -18.51
C VAL A 63 0.62 3.03 -17.51
N VAL A 64 0.54 2.69 -16.22
CA VAL A 64 1.18 3.46 -15.14
C VAL A 64 2.62 3.00 -15.00
N GLU A 65 3.55 3.94 -15.06
CA GLU A 65 4.99 3.66 -14.91
C GLU A 65 5.32 3.21 -13.47
N LYS A 66 6.40 2.44 -13.31
CA LYS A 66 6.73 1.80 -12.03
C LYS A 66 6.88 2.78 -10.85
N ASP A 67 7.41 3.96 -11.12
CA ASP A 67 7.64 4.98 -10.09
C ASP A 67 6.35 5.73 -9.68
N ASP A 68 5.33 5.71 -10.54
CA ASP A 68 3.99 6.27 -10.29
C ASP A 68 2.95 5.19 -9.95
N ALA A 69 3.33 3.92 -9.99
CA ALA A 69 2.44 2.80 -9.68
C ALA A 69 1.89 2.82 -8.24
N PRO A 70 2.66 3.18 -7.19
CA PRO A 70 2.14 3.21 -5.83
C PRO A 70 0.94 4.15 -5.69
N THR A 71 -0.22 3.55 -5.43
CA THR A 71 -1.52 4.20 -5.37
C THR A 71 -2.09 4.02 -3.97
N LEU A 72 -2.49 5.11 -3.35
CA LEU A 72 -3.25 5.10 -2.10
C LEU A 72 -4.72 4.79 -2.45
N ILE A 73 -5.26 3.71 -1.88
CA ILE A 73 -6.60 3.24 -2.19
C ILE A 73 -7.44 3.09 -0.92
N PRO A 74 -8.76 3.31 -0.98
CA PRO A 74 -9.67 2.89 0.06
C PRO A 74 -9.67 1.36 0.17
N CYS A 75 -9.90 0.85 1.38
CA CYS A 75 -10.01 -0.58 1.65
C CYS A 75 -10.90 -0.85 2.86
N THR A 76 -11.47 -2.04 2.88
CA THR A 76 -12.10 -2.67 4.05
C THR A 76 -11.08 -3.50 4.84
N GLU A 77 -11.38 -3.88 6.09
CA GLU A 77 -10.51 -4.80 6.85
C GLU A 77 -10.27 -6.10 6.07
N SER A 78 -11.32 -6.65 5.46
CA SER A 78 -11.27 -7.90 4.69
C SER A 78 -10.47 -7.78 3.38
N SER A 79 -10.65 -6.71 2.61
CA SER A 79 -9.92 -6.51 1.34
C SER A 79 -8.43 -6.23 1.59
N SER A 80 -8.08 -5.52 2.66
CA SER A 80 -6.70 -5.26 3.07
C SER A 80 -6.01 -6.51 3.65
N GLY A 81 -6.75 -7.32 4.40
CA GLY A 81 -6.27 -8.53 5.06
C GLY A 81 -6.30 -9.82 4.23
N ARG A 82 -6.75 -9.75 2.97
CA ARG A 82 -7.02 -10.90 2.10
C ARG A 82 -5.87 -11.91 2.04
N THR A 83 -6.16 -13.15 2.40
CA THR A 83 -5.34 -14.34 2.12
C THR A 83 -6.02 -15.29 1.12
N ASN A 84 -7.36 -15.34 1.10
CA ASN A 84 -8.23 -16.05 0.13
C ASN A 84 -9.65 -15.44 0.14
N GLY A 85 -10.44 -15.65 -0.94
CA GLY A 85 -11.83 -15.17 -1.07
C GLY A 85 -12.01 -13.96 -1.99
N GLN A 86 -13.26 -13.62 -2.35
CA GLN A 86 -13.60 -12.43 -3.14
C GLN A 86 -13.92 -11.26 -2.20
N CYS A 87 -13.05 -10.25 -2.16
CA CYS A 87 -13.18 -9.07 -1.31
C CYS A 87 -12.65 -7.86 -2.08
N PRO A 88 -13.48 -7.21 -2.91
CA PRO A 88 -13.05 -6.07 -3.70
C PRO A 88 -12.62 -4.89 -2.83
N HIS A 89 -11.66 -4.13 -3.33
CA HIS A 89 -11.39 -2.78 -2.90
C HIS A 89 -12.47 -1.83 -3.46
N PRO A 90 -12.84 -0.74 -2.74
CA PRO A 90 -14.06 0.01 -3.03
C PRO A 90 -14.06 0.88 -4.27
N LEU A 91 -12.88 1.19 -4.84
CA LEU A 91 -12.78 2.11 -5.97
C LEU A 91 -11.76 1.64 -6.98
N HIS A 92 -10.50 1.56 -6.56
CA HIS A 92 -9.40 1.10 -7.39
C HIS A 92 -9.16 -0.37 -7.10
N ASP A 93 -9.26 -1.23 -8.12
CA ASP A 93 -9.04 -2.66 -7.97
C ASP A 93 -8.65 -3.33 -9.29
N LYS A 94 -8.39 -4.63 -9.25
CA LYS A 94 -8.11 -5.47 -10.40
C LYS A 94 -9.26 -5.52 -11.39
N LEU A 95 -8.93 -5.77 -12.65
CA LEU A 95 -9.90 -6.01 -13.73
C LEU A 95 -10.97 -7.03 -13.35
N GLU A 96 -10.61 -8.11 -12.64
CA GLU A 96 -11.55 -9.15 -12.19
C GLU A 96 -12.67 -8.62 -11.27
N TYR A 97 -12.52 -7.44 -10.69
CA TYR A 97 -13.51 -6.78 -9.85
C TYR A 97 -14.17 -5.59 -10.54
N VAL A 98 -13.42 -4.79 -11.30
CA VAL A 98 -13.96 -3.52 -11.82
C VAL A 98 -14.58 -3.63 -13.21
N ALA A 99 -14.22 -4.65 -13.99
CA ALA A 99 -14.67 -4.78 -15.38
C ALA A 99 -15.79 -5.82 -15.50
N SER A 100 -17.00 -5.38 -15.85
CA SER A 100 -18.13 -6.30 -16.08
C SER A 100 -17.94 -7.17 -17.32
N ASP A 101 -17.18 -6.68 -18.31
CA ASP A 101 -16.79 -7.41 -19.52
C ASP A 101 -15.63 -8.40 -19.26
N TYR A 102 -15.13 -8.54 -18.02
CA TYR A 102 -14.01 -9.44 -17.72
C TYR A 102 -14.28 -10.90 -18.05
N SER A 103 -15.45 -11.43 -17.72
CA SER A 103 -15.81 -12.84 -17.94
C SER A 103 -15.89 -13.20 -19.43
N GLU A 104 -16.17 -12.23 -20.29
CA GLU A 104 -16.12 -12.40 -21.75
C GLU A 104 -14.66 -12.46 -22.24
N ARG A 105 -13.74 -11.79 -21.55
CA ARG A 105 -12.35 -11.55 -21.97
C ARG A 105 -11.31 -12.42 -21.28
N SER A 106 -11.67 -13.11 -20.21
CA SER A 106 -10.77 -13.98 -19.44
C SER A 106 -11.55 -15.14 -18.82
N ASP A 107 -10.87 -16.26 -18.60
CA ASP A 107 -11.44 -17.43 -17.92
C ASP A 107 -11.17 -17.42 -16.39
N GLY A 108 -10.59 -16.33 -15.89
CA GLY A 108 -10.41 -16.12 -14.45
C GLY A 108 -11.73 -15.90 -13.72
N SER A 109 -11.76 -16.19 -12.43
CA SER A 109 -12.90 -15.82 -11.59
C SER A 109 -12.98 -14.30 -11.44
N CYS A 110 -14.20 -13.77 -11.45
CA CYS A 110 -14.49 -12.34 -11.26
C CYS A 110 -15.56 -12.14 -10.19
N ASP A 111 -15.61 -10.95 -9.59
CA ASP A 111 -16.66 -10.56 -8.66
C ASP A 111 -17.05 -9.08 -8.82
N TYR A 112 -17.42 -8.73 -10.05
CA TYR A 112 -17.94 -7.40 -10.36
C TYR A 112 -19.23 -7.07 -9.61
N VAL A 113 -20.04 -8.09 -9.28
CA VAL A 113 -21.31 -7.89 -8.56
C VAL A 113 -21.06 -7.36 -7.15
N SER A 114 -20.16 -7.97 -6.38
CA SER A 114 -19.84 -7.45 -5.04
C SER A 114 -19.16 -6.09 -5.08
N TYR A 115 -18.28 -5.86 -6.06
CA TYR A 115 -17.64 -4.55 -6.25
C TYR A 115 -18.69 -3.46 -6.53
N LYS A 116 -19.57 -3.69 -7.51
CA LYS A 116 -20.62 -2.74 -7.90
C LYS A 116 -21.56 -2.44 -6.74
N LYS A 117 -21.95 -3.46 -5.98
CA LYS A 117 -22.79 -3.29 -4.78
C LYS A 117 -22.09 -2.39 -3.75
N GLN A 118 -20.82 -2.67 -3.44
CA GLN A 118 -20.05 -1.88 -2.47
C GLN A 118 -19.91 -0.42 -2.91
N LEU A 119 -19.57 -0.17 -4.18
CA LEU A 119 -19.44 1.18 -4.72
C LEU A 119 -20.79 1.94 -4.70
N SER A 120 -21.89 1.27 -5.06
CA SER A 120 -23.23 1.85 -5.03
C SER A 120 -23.66 2.25 -3.62
N GLU A 121 -23.45 1.39 -2.62
CA GLU A 121 -23.75 1.73 -1.22
C GLU A 121 -22.88 2.88 -0.71
N TRP A 122 -21.61 2.98 -1.13
CA TRP A 122 -20.77 4.11 -0.76
C TRP A 122 -21.28 5.42 -1.38
N ILE A 123 -21.64 5.42 -2.68
CA ILE A 123 -22.20 6.60 -3.36
C ILE A 123 -23.44 7.13 -2.66
N GLN A 124 -24.33 6.27 -2.14
CA GLN A 124 -25.51 6.68 -1.38
C GLN A 124 -25.17 7.45 -0.09
N SER A 125 -23.99 7.25 0.49
CA SER A 125 -23.52 8.01 1.66
C SER A 125 -22.73 9.27 1.30
N ALA A 126 -22.39 9.46 0.03
CA ALA A 126 -21.57 10.53 -0.49
C ALA A 126 -22.20 11.15 -1.76
N GLU A 127 -23.52 11.38 -1.74
CA GLU A 127 -24.30 11.76 -2.94
C GLU A 127 -23.79 13.05 -3.62
N ASP A 128 -23.25 13.99 -2.83
CA ASP A 128 -22.70 15.26 -3.33
C ASP A 128 -21.32 15.09 -4.01
N TYR A 129 -20.68 13.93 -3.89
CA TYR A 129 -19.36 13.67 -4.45
C TYR A 129 -19.45 13.05 -5.85
N THR A 130 -19.65 13.92 -6.85
CA THR A 130 -19.96 13.54 -8.24
C THR A 130 -18.91 12.70 -8.94
N ALA A 131 -17.62 12.80 -8.56
CA ALA A 131 -16.55 12.02 -9.18
C ALA A 131 -16.69 10.50 -8.94
N LEU A 132 -17.23 10.08 -7.77
CA LEU A 132 -17.53 8.66 -7.54
C LEU A 132 -18.66 8.18 -8.47
N LYS A 133 -19.67 9.03 -8.67
CA LYS A 133 -20.77 8.75 -9.58
C LYS A 133 -20.29 8.63 -11.02
N ALA A 134 -19.38 9.50 -11.47
CA ALA A 134 -18.78 9.41 -12.80
C ALA A 134 -18.08 8.05 -13.03
N VAL A 135 -17.33 7.55 -12.03
CA VAL A 135 -16.73 6.21 -12.10
C VAL A 135 -17.81 5.13 -12.19
N PHE A 136 -18.84 5.19 -11.36
CA PHE A 136 -19.94 4.23 -11.38
C PHE A 136 -20.67 4.21 -12.73
N ASP A 137 -21.06 5.38 -13.23
CA ASP A 137 -21.76 5.56 -14.50
C ASP A 137 -20.93 5.05 -15.69
N TYR A 138 -19.60 5.23 -15.66
CA TYR A 138 -18.70 4.60 -16.64
C TYR A 138 -18.74 3.08 -16.55
N LEU A 139 -18.61 2.54 -15.34
CA LEU A 139 -18.56 1.09 -15.13
C LEU A 139 -19.88 0.40 -15.50
N GLU A 140 -21.02 1.09 -15.40
CA GLU A 140 -22.32 0.56 -15.87
C GLU A 140 -22.38 0.38 -17.40
N LYS A 141 -21.55 1.09 -18.17
CA LYS A 141 -21.46 0.91 -19.63
C LYS A 141 -20.87 -0.44 -20.01
N GLY A 142 -20.08 -1.05 -19.11
CA GLY A 142 -19.50 -2.37 -19.30
C GLY A 142 -18.52 -2.47 -20.46
N THR A 143 -17.76 -1.40 -20.71
CA THR A 143 -16.82 -1.30 -21.84
C THR A 143 -15.36 -1.21 -21.41
N LEU A 144 -15.02 -1.44 -20.15
CA LEU A 144 -13.68 -1.11 -19.63
C LEU A 144 -12.54 -1.80 -20.38
N ILE A 145 -12.61 -3.13 -20.58
CA ILE A 145 -11.55 -3.84 -21.31
C ILE A 145 -11.57 -3.47 -22.79
N LYS A 146 -12.77 -3.29 -23.37
CA LYS A 146 -12.93 -2.80 -24.75
C LYS A 146 -12.24 -1.45 -24.96
N ASP A 147 -12.43 -0.49 -24.08
CA ASP A 147 -11.88 0.87 -24.17
C ASP A 147 -10.36 0.85 -23.96
N CYS A 148 -9.87 0.00 -23.04
CA CYS A 148 -8.44 -0.25 -22.87
C CYS A 148 -7.79 -0.88 -24.12
N ALA A 149 -8.49 -1.80 -24.79
CA ALA A 149 -8.01 -2.43 -26.01
C ALA A 149 -7.98 -1.44 -27.18
N ALA A 150 -9.03 -0.61 -27.33
CA ALA A 150 -9.06 0.47 -28.31
C ALA A 150 -7.93 1.49 -28.09
N SER A 151 -7.57 1.73 -26.82
CA SER A 151 -6.46 2.60 -26.42
C SER A 151 -5.08 1.93 -26.51
N LYS A 152 -5.00 0.67 -26.97
CA LYS A 152 -3.75 -0.12 -27.07
C LYS A 152 -3.00 -0.27 -25.74
N VAL A 153 -3.75 -0.30 -24.63
CA VAL A 153 -3.23 -0.53 -23.27
C VAL A 153 -3.35 -2.00 -22.88
N LEU A 154 -4.46 -2.64 -23.27
CA LEU A 154 -4.67 -4.08 -23.18
C LEU A 154 -4.69 -4.68 -24.60
N PHE A 155 -4.33 -5.95 -24.70
CA PHE A 155 -4.17 -6.62 -26.00
C PHE A 155 -4.94 -7.93 -26.00
N LEU A 156 -5.76 -8.12 -27.03
CA LEU A 156 -6.60 -9.30 -27.21
C LEU A 156 -6.00 -10.24 -28.26
N ASP A 157 -6.30 -11.53 -28.15
CA ASP A 157 -5.99 -12.55 -29.15
C ASP A 157 -7.06 -12.60 -30.26
N ASP A 158 -6.89 -13.53 -31.20
CA ASP A 158 -7.82 -13.77 -32.31
C ASP A 158 -9.19 -14.28 -31.85
N THR A 159 -9.28 -14.84 -30.65
CA THR A 159 -10.54 -15.25 -29.99
C THR A 159 -11.16 -14.14 -29.15
N ASN A 160 -10.61 -12.91 -29.21
CA ASN A 160 -11.10 -11.74 -28.49
C ASN A 160 -10.91 -11.83 -26.96
N LYS A 161 -10.03 -12.73 -26.49
CA LYS A 161 -9.63 -12.90 -25.08
C LYS A 161 -8.33 -12.13 -24.80
N LEU A 162 -8.09 -11.77 -23.53
CA LEU A 162 -6.84 -11.11 -23.14
C LEU A 162 -5.64 -12.03 -23.47
N LEU A 163 -4.60 -11.48 -24.08
CA LEU A 163 -3.37 -12.22 -24.37
C LEU A 163 -2.63 -12.60 -23.08
N ASN A 164 -2.28 -13.88 -22.95
CA ASN A 164 -1.52 -14.37 -21.79
C ASN A 164 -0.11 -13.80 -21.70
N LYS A 165 0.58 -13.78 -22.83
CA LYS A 165 2.00 -13.44 -22.93
C LYS A 165 2.22 -12.77 -24.27
N TRP A 166 3.13 -11.81 -24.31
CA TRP A 166 3.60 -11.25 -25.57
C TRP A 166 4.70 -12.13 -26.19
N VAL A 167 4.66 -12.30 -27.51
CA VAL A 167 5.56 -13.23 -28.22
C VAL A 167 6.97 -12.64 -28.40
N ASP A 168 7.07 -11.38 -28.79
CA ASP A 168 8.33 -10.70 -29.07
C ASP A 168 8.74 -9.76 -27.92
N ASN A 169 9.68 -10.22 -27.09
CA ASN A 169 10.12 -9.47 -25.92
C ASN A 169 10.73 -8.08 -26.25
N GLU A 170 11.32 -7.88 -27.43
CA GLU A 170 11.94 -6.59 -27.77
C GLU A 170 10.90 -5.53 -28.15
N ALA A 171 9.80 -5.96 -28.76
CA ALA A 171 8.68 -5.10 -29.16
C ALA A 171 7.50 -5.13 -28.16
N ALA A 172 7.72 -5.62 -26.94
CA ALA A 172 6.65 -5.80 -25.96
C ALA A 172 6.02 -4.46 -25.51
N PRO A 173 4.69 -4.30 -25.62
CA PRO A 173 3.98 -3.13 -25.11
C PRO A 173 4.22 -2.92 -23.60
N PRO A 174 4.12 -1.68 -23.08
CA PRO A 174 4.46 -1.36 -21.70
C PRO A 174 3.78 -2.25 -20.64
N ILE A 175 2.52 -2.65 -20.86
CA ILE A 175 1.78 -3.51 -19.92
C ILE A 175 2.48 -4.85 -19.68
N PHE A 176 3.14 -5.42 -20.69
CA PHE A 176 3.86 -6.70 -20.58
C PHE A 176 5.24 -6.55 -19.92
N LYS A 177 5.75 -5.33 -19.75
CA LYS A 177 6.92 -5.07 -18.90
C LYS A 177 6.55 -5.19 -17.41
N LEU A 178 5.31 -4.84 -17.06
CA LEU A 178 4.78 -4.93 -15.70
C LEU A 178 4.17 -6.30 -15.40
N LEU A 179 3.45 -6.86 -16.38
CA LEU A 179 2.69 -8.10 -16.28
C LEU A 179 3.09 -9.03 -17.43
N PRO A 180 4.27 -9.68 -17.35
CA PRO A 180 4.87 -10.39 -18.46
C PRO A 180 4.12 -11.67 -18.87
N GLY A 181 3.32 -12.23 -17.96
CA GLY A 181 2.57 -13.45 -18.17
C GLY A 181 3.40 -14.67 -18.56
N GLY A 182 2.76 -15.66 -19.16
CA GLY A 182 3.34 -16.99 -19.37
C GLY A 182 3.51 -17.78 -18.08
N LEU A 183 4.28 -18.87 -18.15
CA LEU A 183 4.57 -19.73 -17.01
C LEU A 183 5.93 -19.40 -16.38
N ASP A 184 6.03 -19.61 -15.07
CA ASP A 184 7.30 -19.63 -14.33
C ASP A 184 8.04 -20.95 -14.51
N GLY A 185 9.25 -21.05 -13.95
CA GLY A 185 10.08 -22.26 -14.04
C GLY A 185 9.49 -23.49 -13.34
N LYS A 186 8.35 -23.35 -12.67
CA LYS A 186 7.60 -24.42 -11.99
C LYS A 186 6.26 -24.70 -12.68
N GLY A 187 6.01 -24.11 -13.85
CA GLY A 187 4.75 -24.27 -14.59
C GLY A 187 3.58 -23.49 -14.03
N LYS A 188 3.78 -22.58 -13.07
CA LYS A 188 2.72 -21.72 -12.53
C LYS A 188 2.60 -20.46 -13.37
N GLN A 189 1.37 -20.02 -13.62
CA GLN A 189 1.10 -18.79 -14.35
C GLN A 189 1.64 -17.56 -13.61
N LYS A 190 2.45 -16.77 -14.33
CA LYS A 190 2.92 -15.46 -13.87
C LYS A 190 1.78 -14.43 -13.95
N PRO A 191 1.86 -13.33 -13.17
CA PRO A 191 0.98 -12.20 -13.36
C PRO A 191 1.01 -11.71 -14.81
N TRP A 192 -0.17 -11.52 -15.38
CA TRP A 192 -0.41 -11.15 -16.78
C TRP A 192 -1.49 -10.08 -16.82
N GLN A 193 -1.76 -9.50 -18.00
CA GLN A 193 -2.62 -8.32 -18.10
C GLN A 193 -4.03 -8.49 -17.51
N ALA A 194 -4.59 -9.71 -17.42
CA ALA A 194 -5.85 -9.96 -16.73
C ALA A 194 -5.79 -9.68 -15.20
N ASN A 195 -4.59 -9.67 -14.62
CA ASN A 195 -4.36 -9.29 -13.23
C ASN A 195 -4.08 -7.78 -13.06
N ALA A 196 -4.22 -6.97 -14.12
CA ALA A 196 -3.98 -5.54 -14.05
C ALA A 196 -4.86 -4.89 -12.98
N PHE A 197 -4.24 -3.98 -12.23
CA PHE A 197 -4.86 -3.19 -11.18
C PHE A 197 -5.18 -1.82 -11.75
N ILE A 198 -6.45 -1.42 -11.65
CA ILE A 198 -6.98 -0.23 -12.27
C ILE A 198 -7.11 0.86 -11.22
N ARG A 199 -6.63 2.06 -11.55
CA ARG A 199 -6.97 3.29 -10.84
C ARG A 199 -7.77 4.21 -11.74
N PHE A 200 -8.63 5.02 -11.12
CA PHE A 200 -9.52 5.95 -11.80
C PHE A 200 -9.10 7.39 -11.50
N SER A 201 -9.17 8.24 -12.52
CA SER A 201 -9.04 9.69 -12.43
C SER A 201 -10.27 10.33 -13.08
N VAL A 202 -10.74 11.44 -12.53
CA VAL A 202 -11.86 12.21 -13.08
C VAL A 202 -11.38 13.63 -13.37
N GLU A 203 -11.50 14.05 -14.62
CA GLU A 203 -11.19 15.40 -15.07
C GLU A 203 -12.40 16.30 -14.96
N ALA A 204 -12.27 17.36 -14.15
CA ALA A 204 -13.25 18.43 -14.06
C ALA A 204 -13.01 19.46 -15.16
N LYS A 205 -14.08 20.04 -15.71
CA LYS A 205 -14.03 20.89 -16.93
C LYS A 205 -13.10 22.10 -16.84
N ASN A 206 -12.61 22.47 -15.66
CA ASN A 206 -11.72 23.62 -15.44
C ASN A 206 -10.53 23.32 -14.50
N SER A 207 -10.21 22.05 -14.22
CA SER A 207 -8.99 21.68 -13.51
C SER A 207 -8.32 20.50 -14.19
N LEU A 208 -6.98 20.53 -14.26
CA LEU A 208 -6.21 19.35 -14.62
C LEU A 208 -6.51 18.28 -13.57
N GLY A 209 -7.14 17.18 -14.02
CA GLY A 209 -7.65 16.03 -13.26
C GLY A 209 -7.42 15.98 -11.75
N SER A 210 -8.50 15.85 -10.98
CA SER A 210 -8.40 15.43 -9.59
C SER A 210 -8.11 13.93 -9.55
N SER A 211 -6.84 13.58 -9.35
CA SER A 211 -6.46 12.19 -9.12
C SER A 211 -7.08 11.72 -7.80
N LEU A 212 -8.05 10.80 -7.88
CA LEU A 212 -8.82 10.32 -6.73
C LEU A 212 -7.92 9.72 -5.62
N GLN A 213 -6.75 9.22 -6.00
CA GLN A 213 -5.76 8.68 -5.06
C GLN A 213 -5.10 9.76 -4.17
N HIS A 214 -5.23 11.04 -4.52
CA HIS A 214 -4.65 12.19 -3.82
C HIS A 214 -5.70 13.13 -3.24
N ASP A 215 -6.95 12.67 -3.08
CA ASP A 215 -8.06 13.48 -2.60
C ASP A 215 -8.39 13.20 -1.12
N PRO A 216 -8.04 14.10 -0.18
CA PRO A 216 -8.34 13.92 1.23
C PRO A 216 -9.84 13.95 1.57
N VAL A 217 -10.66 14.62 0.74
CA VAL A 217 -12.12 14.63 0.91
C VAL A 217 -12.65 13.23 0.65
N LEU A 218 -12.21 12.60 -0.44
CA LEU A 218 -12.58 11.22 -0.76
C LEU A 218 -12.13 10.23 0.32
N TRP A 219 -10.91 10.39 0.85
CA TRP A 219 -10.43 9.53 1.93
C TRP A 219 -11.33 9.62 3.16
N LYS A 220 -11.69 10.84 3.56
CA LYS A 220 -12.57 11.08 4.70
C LYS A 220 -13.96 10.48 4.46
N LEU A 221 -14.54 10.69 3.27
CA LEU A 221 -15.83 10.10 2.90
C LEU A 221 -15.83 8.57 3.01
N TRP A 222 -14.76 7.90 2.56
CA TRP A 222 -14.64 6.45 2.74
C TRP A 222 -14.51 6.06 4.21
N SER A 223 -13.62 6.72 4.96
CA SER A 223 -13.38 6.40 6.37
C SER A 223 -14.65 6.54 7.20
N ASP A 224 -15.40 7.62 7.01
CA ASP A 224 -16.65 7.89 7.73
C ASP A 224 -17.72 6.85 7.38
N TYR A 225 -17.93 6.57 6.09
CA TYR A 225 -18.89 5.56 5.63
C TYR A 225 -18.55 4.16 6.14
N TYR A 226 -17.28 3.74 6.03
CA TYR A 226 -16.89 2.41 6.46
C TYR A 226 -17.01 2.25 7.98
N ALA A 227 -16.74 3.31 8.75
CA ALA A 227 -16.93 3.29 10.20
C ALA A 227 -18.40 3.02 10.61
N THR A 228 -19.40 3.41 9.79
CA THR A 228 -20.81 3.11 10.08
C THR A 228 -21.18 1.65 9.84
N LYS A 229 -20.37 0.88 9.11
CA LYS A 229 -20.64 -0.54 8.81
C LYS A 229 -20.15 -1.46 9.93
N GLU A 230 -19.24 -0.98 10.77
CA GLU A 230 -18.69 -1.75 11.87
C GLU A 230 -19.62 -1.71 13.08
N THR A 231 -20.08 -2.89 13.52
CA THR A 231 -21.18 -3.00 14.49
C THR A 231 -20.78 -3.64 15.82
N ILE A 232 -19.60 -4.24 15.90
CA ILE A 232 -19.15 -4.98 17.08
C ILE A 232 -18.50 -4.00 18.06
N ASN A 233 -19.21 -3.70 19.14
CA ASN A 233 -18.72 -2.85 20.22
C ASN A 233 -18.18 -3.70 21.39
N GLY A 234 -17.11 -3.22 22.02
CA GLY A 234 -16.55 -3.84 23.20
C GLY A 234 -15.42 -3.03 23.81
N LEU A 235 -14.85 -3.54 24.90
CA LEU A 235 -13.71 -2.91 25.58
C LEU A 235 -12.46 -2.96 24.67
N CYS A 236 -11.84 -1.82 24.39
CA CYS A 236 -10.53 -1.78 23.77
C CYS A 236 -9.45 -1.85 24.85
N LEU A 237 -8.63 -2.90 24.84
CA LEU A 237 -7.58 -3.10 25.85
C LEU A 237 -6.41 -2.10 25.76
N ILE A 238 -6.38 -1.28 24.70
CA ILE A 238 -5.36 -0.24 24.53
C ILE A 238 -5.80 1.07 25.18
N THR A 239 -7.06 1.47 24.98
CA THR A 239 -7.60 2.72 25.52
C THR A 239 -8.27 2.54 26.88
N GLY A 240 -8.70 1.32 27.22
CA GLY A 240 -9.50 1.02 28.40
C GLY A 240 -10.98 1.43 28.29
N GLY A 241 -11.42 1.92 27.13
CA GLY A 241 -12.80 2.35 26.89
C GLY A 241 -13.56 1.43 25.93
N SER A 242 -14.89 1.54 25.93
CA SER A 242 -15.75 0.85 24.96
C SER A 242 -15.70 1.54 23.60
N SER A 243 -15.55 0.76 22.53
CA SER A 243 -15.45 1.23 21.15
C SER A 243 -15.76 0.11 20.16
N THR A 244 -15.91 0.46 18.89
CA THR A 244 -15.97 -0.50 17.80
C THR A 244 -14.67 -1.29 17.72
N LEU A 245 -14.75 -2.62 17.80
CA LEU A 245 -13.61 -3.52 17.76
C LEU A 245 -13.19 -3.84 16.33
N ALA A 246 -11.89 -3.99 16.12
CA ALA A 246 -11.35 -4.43 14.84
C ALA A 246 -11.69 -5.91 14.61
N LEU A 247 -12.13 -6.26 13.39
CA LEU A 247 -12.25 -7.65 12.98
C LEU A 247 -10.90 -8.21 12.55
N GLN A 248 -10.05 -7.36 11.94
CA GLN A 248 -8.73 -7.78 11.46
C GLN A 248 -7.69 -6.69 11.63
N HIS A 249 -6.48 -7.10 12.02
CA HIS A 249 -5.35 -6.19 12.09
C HIS A 249 -4.61 -6.08 10.75
N PRO A 250 -4.14 -4.89 10.37
CA PRO A 250 -3.40 -4.68 9.12
C PRO A 250 -2.11 -5.51 9.03
N SER A 251 -1.79 -5.96 7.82
CA SER A 251 -0.49 -6.58 7.47
C SER A 251 0.44 -5.56 6.81
N LYS A 252 1.47 -6.04 6.08
CA LYS A 252 2.42 -5.23 5.29
C LYS A 252 3.25 -4.24 6.12
N ILE A 253 3.60 -4.61 7.36
CA ILE A 253 4.28 -3.71 8.30
C ILE A 253 5.71 -3.38 7.85
N ARG A 254 6.48 -4.40 7.45
CA ARG A 254 7.88 -4.20 7.04
C ARG A 254 8.03 -3.81 5.57
N ASN A 255 7.16 -4.34 4.71
CA ASN A 255 7.12 -4.06 3.27
C ASN A 255 5.81 -4.56 2.66
N ALA A 256 5.55 -4.24 1.38
CA ALA A 256 4.30 -4.59 0.69
C ALA A 256 4.05 -6.11 0.54
N GLY A 257 5.11 -6.93 0.56
CA GLY A 257 5.03 -8.39 0.49
C GLY A 257 4.83 -9.07 1.85
N ASP A 258 5.02 -8.34 2.96
CA ASP A 258 4.94 -8.89 4.31
C ASP A 258 3.49 -9.20 4.70
N LYS A 259 3.22 -10.47 5.01
CA LYS A 259 1.88 -10.94 5.41
C LYS A 259 1.74 -11.19 6.91
N ALA A 260 2.82 -11.02 7.68
CA ALA A 260 2.75 -11.11 9.13
C ALA A 260 1.86 -9.99 9.70
N LYS A 261 1.12 -10.31 10.76
CA LYS A 261 0.30 -9.37 11.53
C LYS A 261 0.86 -9.31 12.95
N LEU A 262 0.84 -8.11 13.56
CA LEU A 262 1.29 -7.93 14.95
C LEU A 262 0.30 -8.54 15.95
N ILE A 263 -0.98 -8.57 15.58
CA ILE A 263 -2.05 -9.21 16.33
C ILE A 263 -2.83 -10.09 15.35
N SER A 264 -3.00 -11.36 15.66
CA SER A 264 -3.80 -12.29 14.87
C SER A 264 -4.33 -13.43 15.72
N ALA A 265 -5.58 -13.79 15.50
CA ALA A 265 -6.23 -14.94 16.13
C ALA A 265 -7.12 -15.64 15.10
N ASN A 266 -6.51 -16.06 13.98
CA ASN A 266 -7.19 -16.67 12.84
C ASN A 266 -7.13 -18.20 12.83
N ASP A 267 -6.70 -18.82 13.93
CA ASP A 267 -6.64 -20.27 14.07
C ASP A 267 -7.88 -20.79 14.82
N GLY A 268 -8.74 -21.51 14.09
CA GLY A 268 -9.91 -22.19 14.62
C GLY A 268 -9.64 -23.64 15.05
N SER A 269 -8.39 -24.08 15.08
CA SER A 269 -8.00 -25.47 15.35
C SER A 269 -6.93 -25.63 16.44
N GLY A 270 -6.06 -24.64 16.64
CA GLY A 270 -5.07 -24.62 17.71
C GLY A 270 -5.54 -23.92 19.00
N PHE A 271 -4.58 -23.67 19.89
CA PHE A 271 -4.79 -23.09 21.23
C PHE A 271 -4.45 -21.60 21.31
N THR A 272 -4.53 -20.84 20.21
CA THR A 272 -4.18 -19.40 20.18
C THR A 272 -4.96 -18.58 21.21
N TYR A 273 -6.23 -18.92 21.42
CA TYR A 273 -7.09 -18.36 22.47
C TYR A 273 -7.93 -19.46 23.15
N ARG A 274 -8.19 -20.56 22.43
CA ARG A 274 -8.99 -21.70 22.88
C ARG A 274 -8.35 -22.41 24.07
N GLY A 275 -9.18 -22.89 24.99
CA GLY A 275 -8.76 -23.54 26.24
C GLY A 275 -8.73 -22.60 27.45
N LYS A 276 -8.69 -21.27 27.22
CA LYS A 276 -8.95 -20.24 28.24
C LYS A 276 -10.12 -19.33 27.89
N PHE A 277 -10.30 -19.05 26.60
CA PHE A 277 -11.31 -18.14 26.08
C PHE A 277 -12.15 -18.82 24.99
N GLU A 278 -13.43 -18.44 24.90
CA GLU A 278 -14.34 -18.95 23.87
C GLU A 278 -14.16 -18.19 22.56
N ASN A 279 -13.88 -16.89 22.65
CA ASN A 279 -13.74 -15.99 21.51
C ASN A 279 -12.37 -15.28 21.49
N PRO A 280 -11.80 -15.00 20.30
CA PRO A 280 -10.54 -14.25 20.19
C PRO A 280 -10.54 -12.90 20.92
N ASN A 281 -11.68 -12.21 20.87
CA ASN A 281 -11.83 -10.87 21.45
C ASN A 281 -11.75 -10.87 22.99
N GLU A 282 -11.97 -12.01 23.64
CA GLU A 282 -11.79 -12.14 25.09
C GLU A 282 -10.30 -12.20 25.48
N ALA A 283 -9.45 -12.71 24.57
CA ALA A 283 -8.01 -12.77 24.79
C ALA A 283 -7.34 -11.41 24.51
N CYS A 284 -7.71 -10.77 23.40
CA CYS A 284 -7.21 -9.46 23.03
C CYS A 284 -8.20 -8.73 22.11
N SER A 285 -8.84 -7.68 22.61
CA SER A 285 -9.69 -6.79 21.84
C SER A 285 -9.02 -5.42 21.68
N VAL A 286 -8.91 -4.96 20.43
CA VAL A 286 -8.39 -3.63 20.09
C VAL A 286 -9.41 -2.94 19.20
N SER A 287 -9.65 -1.65 19.46
CA SER A 287 -10.57 -0.88 18.65
C SER A 287 -10.12 -0.81 17.19
N PHE A 288 -11.08 -0.80 16.29
CA PHE A 288 -10.89 -0.60 14.85
C PHE A 288 -9.98 0.59 14.55
N GLU A 289 -10.26 1.74 15.16
CA GLU A 289 -9.54 2.98 14.89
C GLU A 289 -8.07 2.90 15.35
N ILE A 290 -7.83 2.51 16.61
CA ILE A 290 -6.47 2.40 17.18
C ILE A 290 -5.60 1.44 16.36
N THR A 291 -6.14 0.29 15.93
CA THR A 291 -5.32 -0.63 15.14
C THR A 291 -4.94 -0.03 13.78
N GLN A 292 -5.85 0.67 13.10
CA GLN A 292 -5.56 1.30 11.82
C GLN A 292 -4.50 2.39 11.97
N LYS A 293 -4.70 3.30 12.95
CA LYS A 293 -3.76 4.39 13.28
C LYS A 293 -2.37 3.87 13.61
N ALA A 294 -2.28 2.93 14.57
CA ALA A 294 -1.01 2.42 15.05
C ALA A 294 -0.21 1.69 13.95
N HIS A 295 -0.86 0.85 13.14
CA HIS A 295 -0.17 0.13 12.08
C HIS A 295 0.22 1.06 10.92
N SER A 296 -0.58 2.10 10.65
CA SER A 296 -0.23 3.14 9.67
C SER A 296 0.99 3.93 10.12
N ALA A 297 1.00 4.43 11.36
CA ALA A 297 2.13 5.14 11.95
C ALA A 297 3.40 4.28 11.94
N LEU A 298 3.31 2.99 12.31
CA LEU A 298 4.48 2.11 12.31
C LEU A 298 5.07 1.91 10.90
N ARG A 299 4.23 1.68 9.87
CA ARG A 299 4.71 1.58 8.48
C ARG A 299 5.39 2.86 8.02
N TRP A 300 4.78 4.00 8.31
CA TRP A 300 5.32 5.31 7.99
C TRP A 300 6.66 5.54 8.69
N LEU A 301 6.75 5.26 9.99
CA LEU A 301 8.00 5.36 10.76
C LEU A 301 9.08 4.40 10.24
N ILE A 302 8.75 3.17 9.87
CA ILE A 302 9.72 2.22 9.29
C ILE A 302 10.25 2.76 7.96
N ALA A 303 9.39 3.26 7.07
CA ALA A 303 9.81 3.84 5.80
C ALA A 303 10.66 5.11 6.02
N ARG A 304 10.22 5.97 6.95
CA ARG A 304 10.82 7.27 7.26
C ARG A 304 12.10 7.17 8.06
N GLN A 305 12.31 6.23 8.95
CA GLN A 305 13.55 6.17 9.76
C GLN A 305 13.95 4.77 10.24
N GLY A 306 13.25 3.73 9.82
CA GLY A 306 13.59 2.36 10.14
C GLY A 306 14.99 1.96 9.66
N ARG A 307 15.61 1.05 10.39
CA ARG A 307 16.89 0.41 10.08
C ARG A 307 16.68 -1.08 9.95
N ARG A 308 17.15 -1.66 8.84
CA ARG A 308 16.90 -3.06 8.49
C ARG A 308 18.17 -3.89 8.63
N PHE A 309 18.08 -4.98 9.38
CA PHE A 309 19.13 -5.99 9.57
C PHE A 309 18.58 -7.35 9.15
N GLY A 310 18.77 -7.72 7.88
CA GLY A 310 18.08 -8.88 7.30
C GLY A 310 16.55 -8.69 7.36
N ASP A 311 15.86 -9.55 8.11
CA ASP A 311 14.40 -9.50 8.32
C ASP A 311 13.96 -8.65 9.51
N LEU A 312 14.90 -8.28 10.39
CA LEU A 312 14.65 -7.43 11.55
C LEU A 312 14.59 -5.96 11.12
N ASN A 313 13.58 -5.25 11.59
CA ASN A 313 13.48 -3.80 11.46
C ASN A 313 13.47 -3.19 12.87
N ILE A 314 14.34 -2.21 13.09
CA ILE A 314 14.40 -1.43 14.32
C ILE A 314 14.03 0.01 13.97
N VAL A 315 13.14 0.60 14.76
CA VAL A 315 12.76 2.00 14.63
C VAL A 315 12.70 2.64 16.01
N THR A 316 13.31 3.82 16.14
CA THR A 316 13.20 4.72 17.29
C THR A 316 12.48 5.96 16.82
N TRP A 317 11.58 6.54 17.62
CA TRP A 317 10.82 7.73 17.22
C TRP A 317 10.39 8.56 18.43
N ALA A 318 10.14 9.85 18.18
CA ALA A 318 9.39 10.74 19.06
C ALA A 318 7.92 10.78 18.62
N THR A 319 6.98 10.86 19.56
CA THR A 319 5.54 10.86 19.22
C THR A 319 5.10 12.11 18.46
N MET A 320 5.90 13.18 18.47
CA MET A 320 5.65 14.40 17.69
C MET A 320 6.16 14.32 16.24
N GLY A 321 6.77 13.20 15.84
CA GLY A 321 7.30 13.02 14.49
C GLY A 321 8.70 13.59 14.29
N ASP A 322 9.35 14.14 15.33
CA ASP A 322 10.74 14.54 15.26
C ASP A 322 11.66 13.35 14.93
N MET A 323 12.71 13.60 14.15
CA MET A 323 13.73 12.61 13.85
C MET A 323 14.67 12.48 15.05
N PRO A 324 14.62 11.38 15.82
CA PRO A 324 15.60 11.18 16.88
C PRO A 324 16.99 10.95 16.28
N PRO A 325 18.06 11.13 17.07
CA PRO A 325 19.40 10.68 16.70
C PRO A 325 19.38 9.21 16.29
N ASP A 326 20.18 8.86 15.28
CA ASP A 326 20.29 7.47 14.83
C ASP A 326 20.87 6.61 15.97
N PRO A 327 20.12 5.62 16.50
CA PRO A 327 20.55 4.85 17.67
C PRO A 327 21.76 3.93 17.38
N ILE A 328 22.13 3.76 16.11
CA ILE A 328 23.27 2.94 15.71
C ILE A 328 24.54 3.79 15.61
N LYS A 329 24.41 5.11 15.44
CA LYS A 329 25.57 5.99 15.33
C LYS A 329 26.29 6.10 16.67
N SER A 330 27.61 6.10 16.62
CA SER A 330 28.42 6.37 17.80
C SER A 330 28.24 7.81 18.29
N SER A 331 28.55 8.08 19.56
CA SER A 331 28.53 9.45 20.08
C SER A 331 29.40 10.39 19.23
N PHE A 332 30.56 9.91 18.77
CA PHE A 332 31.45 10.67 17.89
C PHE A 332 30.77 11.10 16.59
N GLU A 333 30.08 10.18 15.90
CA GLU A 333 29.35 10.46 14.66
C GLU A 333 28.13 11.38 14.84
N LEU A 334 27.56 11.44 16.06
CA LEU A 334 26.45 12.32 16.39
C LEU A 334 26.89 13.76 16.67
N PHE A 335 28.15 13.97 17.09
CA PHE A 335 28.67 15.29 17.49
C PHE A 335 29.61 15.94 16.47
N ILE A 336 30.00 15.24 15.40
CA ILE A 336 30.79 15.82 14.32
C ILE A 336 29.86 16.49 13.30
N SER A 337 30.15 17.74 12.96
CA SER A 337 29.43 18.48 11.92
C SER A 337 29.65 17.82 10.55
N PRO A 338 28.64 17.74 9.67
CA PRO A 338 28.85 17.30 8.28
C PRO A 338 29.94 18.09 7.55
N SER A 339 30.25 19.32 7.98
CA SER A 339 31.36 20.14 7.45
C SER A 339 32.75 19.60 7.76
N ASP A 340 32.87 18.71 8.74
CA ASP A 340 34.15 18.20 9.24
C ASP A 340 34.44 16.79 8.69
N ILE A 341 33.50 16.23 7.92
CA ILE A 341 33.62 14.97 7.20
C ILE A 341 33.94 15.33 5.75
N SER A 342 35.22 15.26 5.37
CA SER A 342 35.60 15.34 3.96
C SER A 342 34.96 14.17 3.19
N ASP A 343 34.41 14.45 2.01
CA ASP A 343 33.79 13.51 1.05
C ASP A 343 34.78 12.44 0.50
N GLU A 344 35.43 11.67 1.38
CA GLU A 344 36.06 10.42 1.02
C GLU A 344 35.17 9.31 1.60
N ASP A 345 34.30 8.75 0.75
CA ASP A 345 33.65 7.45 0.96
C ASP A 345 34.73 6.36 1.10
N GLU A 346 35.40 6.30 2.26
CA GLU A 346 36.25 5.19 2.62
C GLU A 346 35.40 4.13 3.30
N THR A 347 35.36 2.95 2.70
CA THR A 347 34.66 1.80 3.28
C THR A 347 35.30 1.39 4.60
N GLU A 348 34.56 0.80 5.53
CA GLU A 348 35.10 0.30 6.82
C GLU A 348 36.33 -0.62 6.64
N ALA A 349 36.43 -1.30 5.49
CA ALA A 349 37.58 -2.12 5.12
C ALA A 349 38.85 -1.28 4.85
N GLU A 350 38.73 -0.09 4.26
CA GLU A 350 39.86 0.81 3.98
C GLU A 350 40.34 1.54 5.24
N MET A 351 39.43 1.90 6.14
CA MET A 351 39.78 2.46 7.45
C MET A 351 40.55 1.45 8.32
N ALA A 352 40.13 0.18 8.32
CA ALA A 352 40.83 -0.90 9.03
C ALA A 352 42.24 -1.15 8.47
N ASP A 353 42.41 -1.06 7.15
CA ASP A 353 43.69 -1.29 6.49
C ASP A 353 44.66 -0.10 6.64
N LYS A 354 44.16 1.14 6.71
CA LYS A 354 44.98 2.31 7.09
C LYS A 354 45.42 2.25 8.56
N ALA A 355 44.54 1.82 9.46
CA ALA A 355 44.87 1.66 10.89
C ALA A 355 45.95 0.58 11.11
N SER A 356 45.89 -0.53 10.36
CA SER A 356 46.88 -1.61 10.42
C SER A 356 48.26 -1.15 9.90
N LYS A 357 48.29 -0.43 8.77
CA LYS A 357 49.51 0.14 8.17
C LYS A 357 50.16 1.22 9.04
N LYS A 358 49.37 2.05 9.71
CA LYS A 358 49.87 3.10 10.64
C LYS A 358 50.50 2.49 11.90
N LYS A 359 49.96 1.38 12.40
CA LYS A 359 50.53 0.61 13.53
C LYS A 359 51.88 -0.04 13.18
N GLN A 360 52.01 -0.62 11.98
CA GLN A 360 53.26 -1.21 11.50
C GLN A 360 54.36 -0.16 11.24
N LYS A 361 53.99 1.04 10.76
CA LYS A 361 54.94 2.13 10.52
C LYS A 361 55.51 2.70 11.83
N ASN A 362 54.69 2.77 12.88
CA ASN A 362 55.14 3.22 14.21
C ASN A 362 55.98 2.18 14.96
N GLN A 363 55.80 0.88 14.70
CA GLN A 363 56.69 -0.16 15.24
C GLN A 363 58.07 -0.19 14.57
N LYS A 364 58.18 0.23 13.30
CA LYS A 364 59.47 0.35 12.59
C LYS A 364 60.28 1.60 12.95
N LEU A 365 59.70 2.54 13.71
CA LEU A 365 60.39 3.75 14.18
C LEU A 365 60.95 3.61 15.62
N LEU A 366 60.76 2.45 16.25
CA LEU A 366 61.16 2.12 17.62
C LEU A 366 62.23 1.00 17.68
N LEU A 367 62.87 0.71 16.54
CA LEU A 367 64.12 -0.03 16.36
C LEU A 367 65.06 0.87 15.56
#